data_AF-A0A8J1IUF8-F1
#
_entry.id   AF-A0A8J1IUF8-F1
#
_cell.length_a   1.000
_cell.length_b   1.000
_cell.length_c   1.000
_cell.angle_alpha   90.00
_cell.angle_beta   90.00
_cell.angle_gamma   90.00
#
_symmetry.space_group_name_H-M   'P 1'
#
loop_
_entity.id
_entity.type
_entity.pdbx_description
1 polymer ?
#
loop_
_entity_poly.entity_id
_entity_poly.type
_entity_poly.pdbx_seq_one_letter_code
_entity_poly.pdbx_strand_id
1 'polypeptide(L)'
;MQNPTSQGLAAALCLRCQKLLLHPSGTAPQLEAMTRVKLDFLDQLGKFWELQGSALRIPVVDGKLLGVYALSKVVSSEGGFEVVTKEKKWSQVGNRMGYQPGKGTGSLLKLHYDRILYPYELFQSGVSLMERNAPRIF
;
A
#
# COMPACT_ATOMS: atom_id res chain seq x y z
N MET A 1 23.94 17.25 18.74
CA MET A 1 23.58 17.39 17.31
C MET A 1 22.34 16.55 17.06
N GLN A 2 21.15 17.06 17.39
CA GLN A 2 19.87 16.36 17.19
C GLN A 2 19.38 16.66 15.78
N ASN A 3 19.21 15.64 14.94
CA ASN A 3 18.69 15.77 13.58
C ASN A 3 17.16 15.88 13.65
N PRO A 4 16.54 16.99 13.23
CA PRO A 4 15.09 17.15 13.27
C PRO A 4 14.49 16.79 11.91
N THR A 5 14.48 15.50 11.53
CA THR A 5 13.85 15.08 10.25
C THR A 5 13.15 13.72 10.33
N SER A 6 12.30 13.50 11.33
CA SER A 6 11.45 12.28 11.38
C SER A 6 9.96 12.56 11.63
N GLN A 7 9.52 13.79 11.36
CA GLN A 7 8.09 14.18 11.38
C GLN A 7 7.53 14.60 10.00
N GLY A 8 8.32 14.44 8.93
CA GLY A 8 8.02 15.01 7.61
C GLY A 8 7.11 14.18 6.68
N LEU A 9 7.01 12.86 6.86
CA LEU A 9 6.32 12.00 5.89
C LEU A 9 4.78 12.08 6.02
N ALA A 10 4.25 12.13 7.25
CA ALA A 10 2.82 12.32 7.50
C ALA A 10 2.34 13.71 7.03
N ALA A 11 3.17 14.75 7.20
CA ALA A 11 2.86 16.11 6.76
C ALA A 11 2.96 16.28 5.22
N ALA A 12 3.91 15.61 4.56
CA ALA A 12 4.09 15.70 3.11
C ALA A 12 2.96 15.00 2.33
N LEU A 13 2.43 13.88 2.82
CA LEU A 13 1.22 13.25 2.26
C LEU A 13 -0.02 14.15 2.43
N CYS A 14 -0.09 14.90 3.53
CA CYS A 14 -1.17 15.87 3.77
C CYS A 14 -1.11 17.08 2.82
N LEU A 15 0.07 17.69 2.64
CA LEU A 15 0.22 18.88 1.80
C LEU A 15 0.03 18.61 0.29
N ARG A 16 0.37 17.40 -0.17
CA ARG A 16 0.15 17.01 -1.57
C ARG A 16 -1.29 16.61 -1.88
N CYS A 17 -2.09 16.26 -0.86
CA CYS A 17 -3.54 16.10 -0.98
C CYS A 17 -4.27 17.45 -1.02
N GLN A 18 -3.81 18.47 -0.29
CA GLN A 18 -4.55 19.73 -0.20
C GLN A 18 -4.53 20.56 -1.49
N LYS A 19 -3.52 20.41 -2.37
CA LYS A 19 -3.44 21.16 -3.63
C LYS A 19 -4.23 20.55 -4.81
N LEU A 20 -4.85 19.37 -4.64
CA LEU A 20 -5.68 18.71 -5.66
C LEU A 20 -7.19 18.96 -5.50
N LEU A 21 -7.61 19.81 -4.56
CA LEU A 21 -9.01 20.00 -4.16
C LEU A 21 -9.77 21.17 -4.82
N LEU A 22 -9.29 21.76 -5.93
CA LEU A 22 -9.93 22.95 -6.50
C LEU A 22 -10.38 22.82 -7.97
N HIS A 23 -11.09 21.75 -8.33
CA HIS A 23 -11.81 21.69 -9.62
C HIS A 23 -13.25 21.17 -9.41
N PRO A 24 -14.30 21.91 -9.82
CA PRO A 24 -15.68 21.50 -9.65
C PRO A 24 -16.17 20.76 -10.90
N SER A 25 -16.23 19.44 -10.86
CA SER A 25 -17.21 18.68 -11.64
C SER A 25 -17.44 17.33 -10.97
N GLY A 26 -18.71 17.08 -10.64
CA GLY A 26 -19.16 16.02 -9.76
C GLY A 26 -18.88 14.61 -10.28
N THR A 27 -18.11 13.85 -9.51
CA THR A 27 -18.40 12.48 -9.04
C THR A 27 -17.20 12.02 -8.20
N ALA A 28 -17.26 12.20 -6.88
CA ALA A 28 -16.16 11.84 -5.98
C ALA A 28 -16.61 10.82 -4.91
N PRO A 29 -16.79 9.54 -5.23
CA PRO A 29 -16.73 8.51 -4.20
C PRO A 29 -15.25 8.20 -4.00
N GLN A 30 -14.55 8.91 -3.10
CA GLN A 30 -13.25 8.48 -2.54
C GLN A 30 -12.54 9.48 -1.60
N LEU A 31 -13.10 10.66 -1.31
CA LEU A 31 -12.61 11.49 -0.20
C LEU A 31 -13.24 11.05 1.13
N GLU A 32 -13.37 9.74 1.34
CA GLU A 32 -13.67 9.20 2.66
C GLU A 32 -12.54 9.63 3.58
N ALA A 33 -12.91 10.32 4.66
CA ALA A 33 -12.00 10.82 5.68
C ALA A 33 -10.91 9.78 5.96
N MET A 34 -9.64 10.16 5.81
CA MET A 34 -8.52 9.31 6.21
C MET A 34 -8.66 9.01 7.71
N THR A 35 -9.14 7.81 8.05
CA THR A 35 -9.27 7.37 9.44
C THR A 35 -7.90 7.45 10.11
N ARG A 36 -7.85 7.85 11.39
CA ARG A 36 -6.59 7.88 12.18
C ARG A 36 -5.79 6.57 12.05
N VAL A 37 -6.49 5.43 11.98
CA VAL A 37 -5.92 4.09 11.76
C VAL A 37 -5.18 3.98 10.41
N LYS A 38 -5.72 4.57 9.33
CA LYS A 38 -5.09 4.53 8.00
C LYS A 38 -3.81 5.38 7.96
N LEU A 39 -3.84 6.55 8.61
CA LEU A 39 -2.66 7.40 8.72
C LEU A 39 -1.57 6.72 9.55
N ASP A 40 -1.93 6.11 10.67
CA ASP A 40 -1.00 5.37 11.51
C ASP A 40 -0.34 4.20 10.76
N PHE A 41 -1.13 3.41 10.03
CA PHE A 41 -0.61 2.33 9.19
C PHE A 41 0.40 2.82 8.14
N LEU A 42 0.08 3.90 7.43
CA LEU A 42 0.97 4.48 6.42
C LEU A 42 2.24 5.08 7.05
N ASP A 43 2.13 5.67 8.23
CA ASP A 43 3.24 6.24 8.98
C ASP A 43 4.20 5.13 9.45
N GLN A 44 3.68 4.05 10.03
CA GLN A 44 4.48 2.88 10.43
C GLN A 44 5.15 2.21 9.23
N LEU A 45 4.42 2.05 8.12
CA LEU A 45 4.98 1.50 6.88
C LEU A 45 6.09 2.40 6.33
N GLY A 46 5.86 3.72 6.31
CA GLY A 46 6.86 4.70 5.88
C GLY A 46 8.14 4.63 6.70
N LYS A 47 7.99 4.61 8.04
CA LYS A 47 9.10 4.44 8.98
C LYS A 47 9.85 3.14 8.78
N PHE A 48 9.15 2.03 8.55
CA PHE A 48 9.78 0.74 8.28
C PHE A 48 10.71 0.81 7.07
N TRP A 49 10.24 1.36 5.95
CA TRP A 49 11.06 1.50 4.76
C TRP A 49 12.24 2.47 4.98
N GLU A 50 12.00 3.61 5.63
CA GLU A 50 13.03 4.59 5.96
C GLU A 50 14.14 3.98 6.84
N LEU A 51 13.77 3.13 7.81
CA LEU A 51 14.71 2.38 8.65
C LEU A 51 15.56 1.37 7.86
N GLN A 52 15.05 0.82 6.76
CA GLN A 52 15.81 -0.05 5.86
C GLN A 52 16.72 0.74 4.88
N GLY A 53 16.75 2.07 4.97
CA GLY A 53 17.50 2.93 4.04
C GLY A 53 16.83 3.07 2.67
N SER A 54 15.53 2.76 2.57
CA SER A 54 14.77 2.81 1.32
C SER A 54 13.54 3.70 1.48
N ALA A 55 13.23 4.58 0.51
CA ALA A 55 12.04 5.40 0.61
C ALA A 55 10.79 4.59 0.25
N LEU A 56 9.75 4.62 1.10
CA LEU A 56 8.44 4.06 0.76
C LEU A 56 7.91 4.73 -0.52
N ARG A 57 7.88 3.98 -1.62
CA ARG A 57 7.38 4.44 -2.92
C ARG A 57 6.03 3.80 -3.21
N ILE A 58 4.97 4.54 -2.94
CA ILE A 58 3.61 4.14 -3.34
C ILE A 58 3.46 4.39 -4.86
N PRO A 59 3.21 3.34 -5.66
CA PRO A 59 3.04 3.48 -7.10
C PRO A 59 1.72 4.17 -7.43
N VAL A 60 1.67 4.85 -8.58
CA VAL A 60 0.46 5.44 -9.14
C VAL A 60 -0.13 4.43 -10.12
N VAL A 61 -1.38 4.03 -9.91
CA VAL A 61 -2.13 3.10 -10.77
C VAL A 61 -3.33 3.86 -11.33
N ASP A 62 -3.49 3.84 -12.66
CA ASP A 62 -4.59 4.52 -13.37
C ASP A 62 -4.72 6.02 -12.98
N GLY A 63 -3.58 6.69 -12.78
CA GLY A 63 -3.53 8.12 -12.42
C GLY A 63 -3.80 8.44 -10.94
N LYS A 64 -4.04 7.43 -10.09
CA LYS A 64 -4.29 7.58 -8.65
C LYS A 64 -3.23 6.86 -7.82
N LEU A 65 -2.85 7.43 -6.67
CA LEU A 65 -1.95 6.75 -5.73
C LEU A 65 -2.58 5.43 -5.27
N LEU A 66 -1.81 4.35 -5.31
CA LEU A 66 -2.26 3.05 -4.83
C LEU A 66 -2.53 3.09 -3.33
N GLY A 67 -3.79 2.90 -2.94
CA GLY A 67 -4.17 2.83 -1.53
C GLY A 67 -3.74 1.52 -0.89
N VAL A 68 -2.47 1.38 -0.48
CA VAL A 68 -1.92 0.14 0.12
C VAL A 68 -2.73 -0.35 1.33
N TYR A 69 -3.26 0.56 2.15
CA TYR A 69 -4.17 0.22 3.25
C TYR A 69 -5.50 -0.36 2.76
N ALA A 70 -6.11 0.27 1.75
CA ALA A 70 -7.37 -0.21 1.17
C ALA A 70 -7.16 -1.57 0.49
N LEU A 71 -6.03 -1.74 -0.20
CA LEU A 71 -5.65 -3.00 -0.82
C LEU A 71 -5.55 -4.12 0.21
N SER A 72 -4.83 -3.88 1.31
CA SER A 72 -4.75 -4.81 2.44
C SER A 72 -6.12 -5.15 3.00
N LYS A 73 -6.96 -4.14 3.29
CA LYS A 73 -8.31 -4.36 3.82
C LYS A 73 -9.21 -5.18 2.89
N VAL A 74 -9.20 -4.90 1.59
CA VAL A 74 -9.99 -5.66 0.61
C VAL A 74 -9.46 -7.09 0.50
N VAL A 75 -8.15 -7.28 0.40
CA VAL A 75 -7.53 -8.62 0.33
C VAL A 75 -7.84 -9.43 1.58
N SER A 76 -7.72 -8.85 2.77
CA SER A 76 -8.10 -9.51 4.04
C SER A 76 -9.58 -9.87 4.06
N SER A 77 -10.46 -8.99 3.56
CA SER A 77 -11.90 -9.28 3.46
C SER A 77 -12.23 -10.41 2.48
N GLU A 78 -11.38 -10.64 1.47
CA GLU A 78 -11.54 -11.72 0.48
C GLU A 78 -10.88 -13.04 0.93
N GLY A 79 -10.37 -13.10 2.17
CA GLY A 79 -9.74 -14.31 2.74
C GLY A 79 -8.21 -14.27 2.78
N GLY A 80 -7.59 -13.14 2.46
CA GLY A 80 -6.13 -12.95 2.53
C GLY A 80 -5.42 -13.14 1.19
N PHE A 81 -4.11 -12.82 1.17
CA PHE A 81 -3.29 -12.81 -0.04
C PHE A 81 -3.26 -14.17 -0.76
N GLU A 82 -3.14 -15.26 0.01
CA GLU A 82 -3.09 -16.63 -0.53
C GLU A 82 -4.38 -17.02 -1.23
N VAL A 83 -5.53 -16.74 -0.60
CA VAL A 83 -6.86 -17.06 -1.15
C VAL A 83 -7.11 -16.25 -2.42
N VAL A 84 -6.91 -14.93 -2.36
CA VAL A 84 -7.09 -14.04 -3.53
C VAL A 84 -6.17 -14.45 -4.69
N THR A 85 -4.95 -14.88 -4.39
CA THR A 85 -4.00 -15.36 -5.40
C THR A 85 -4.40 -16.71 -5.99
N LYS A 86 -4.78 -17.68 -5.15
CA LYS A 86 -5.17 -19.02 -5.56
C LYS A 86 -6.44 -18.98 -6.42
N GLU A 87 -7.41 -18.16 -6.03
CA GLU A 87 -8.68 -18.00 -6.75
C GLU A 87 -8.63 -16.96 -7.87
N LYS A 88 -7.47 -16.34 -8.14
CA LYS A 88 -7.27 -15.29 -9.16
C LYS A 88 -8.25 -14.11 -9.01
N LYS A 89 -8.65 -13.78 -7.76
CA LYS A 89 -9.59 -12.71 -7.43
C LYS A 89 -8.99 -11.31 -7.48
N TRP A 90 -7.72 -11.16 -7.85
CA TRP A 90 -7.05 -9.85 -7.99
C TRP A 90 -7.77 -8.87 -8.92
N SER A 91 -8.43 -9.37 -9.97
CA SER A 91 -9.27 -8.54 -10.84
C SER A 91 -10.49 -7.98 -10.10
N GLN A 92 -11.11 -8.76 -9.21
CA GLN A 92 -12.21 -8.32 -8.36
C GLN A 92 -11.75 -7.34 -7.28
N VAL A 93 -10.57 -7.58 -6.68
CA VAL A 93 -9.93 -6.64 -5.75
C VAL A 93 -9.71 -5.29 -6.41
N GLY A 94 -9.15 -5.27 -7.62
CA GLY A 94 -8.96 -4.04 -8.38
C GLY A 94 -10.27 -3.32 -8.68
N ASN A 95 -11.31 -4.05 -9.07
CA ASN A 95 -12.65 -3.49 -9.31
C ASN A 95 -13.25 -2.88 -8.03
N ARG A 96 -13.12 -3.56 -6.88
CA ARG A 96 -13.55 -3.01 -5.58
C ARG A 96 -12.80 -1.75 -5.18
N MET A 97 -11.53 -1.61 -5.57
CA MET A 97 -10.76 -0.37 -5.36
C MET A 97 -11.08 0.73 -6.40
N GLY A 98 -12.03 0.49 -7.31
CA GLY A 98 -12.45 1.44 -8.34
C GLY A 98 -11.52 1.51 -9.54
N TYR A 99 -10.64 0.52 -9.74
CA TYR A 99 -9.84 0.41 -10.96
C TYR A 99 -10.62 -0.24 -12.10
N GLN A 100 -10.33 0.20 -13.32
CA GLN A 100 -10.95 -0.35 -14.52
C GLN A 100 -10.53 -1.82 -14.76
N PRO A 101 -11.50 -2.73 -14.97
CA PRO A 101 -11.20 -4.11 -15.34
C PRO A 101 -10.57 -4.19 -16.74
N GLY A 102 -9.76 -5.24 -16.99
CA GLY A 102 -9.22 -5.53 -18.33
C GLY A 102 -7.84 -4.96 -18.66
N LYS A 103 -7.28 -4.05 -17.85
CA LYS A 103 -5.91 -3.49 -18.06
C LYS A 103 -4.77 -4.29 -17.40
N GLY A 104 -5.02 -5.52 -16.93
CA GLY A 104 -4.04 -6.27 -16.16
C GLY A 104 -3.76 -5.70 -14.75
N THR A 105 -4.62 -4.80 -14.27
CA THR A 105 -4.48 -4.14 -12.97
C THR A 105 -4.37 -5.13 -11.82
N GLY A 106 -5.09 -6.25 -11.86
CA GLY A 106 -5.02 -7.28 -10.81
C GLY A 106 -3.61 -7.83 -10.60
N SER A 107 -2.90 -8.17 -11.68
CA SER A 107 -1.51 -8.65 -11.60
C SER A 107 -0.56 -7.58 -11.06
N LEU A 108 -0.79 -6.32 -11.41
CA LEU A 108 -0.02 -5.18 -10.91
C LEU A 108 -0.24 -4.96 -9.41
N LEU A 109 -1.50 -5.05 -8.95
CA LEU A 109 -1.84 -4.97 -7.52
C LEU A 109 -1.16 -6.06 -6.71
N LYS A 110 -1.17 -7.29 -7.21
CA LYS A 110 -0.46 -8.41 -6.59
C LYS A 110 1.02 -8.10 -6.45
N LEU A 111 1.68 -7.65 -7.52
CA LEU A 111 3.11 -7.33 -7.51
C LEU A 111 3.44 -6.21 -6.51
N HIS A 112 2.60 -5.17 -6.44
CA HIS A 112 2.81 -4.08 -5.50
C HIS A 112 2.56 -4.48 -4.06
N TYR A 113 1.55 -5.31 -3.80
CA TYR A 113 1.32 -5.90 -2.48
C TYR A 113 2.57 -6.67 -2.03
N ASP A 114 3.04 -7.57 -2.89
CA ASP A 114 4.19 -8.44 -2.61
C ASP A 114 5.50 -7.65 -2.42
N ARG A 115 5.69 -6.51 -3.08
CA ARG A 115 6.91 -5.71 -2.90
C ARG A 115 6.83 -4.72 -1.73
N ILE A 116 5.66 -4.17 -1.44
CA ILE A 116 5.50 -3.07 -0.48
C ILE A 116 5.04 -3.57 0.88
N LEU A 117 4.02 -4.44 0.91
CA LEU A 117 3.39 -4.92 2.13
C LEU A 117 4.09 -6.16 2.67
N TYR A 118 4.52 -7.09 1.82
CA TYR A 118 5.14 -8.34 2.28
C TYR A 118 6.35 -8.15 3.22
N PRO A 119 7.32 -7.24 2.96
CA PRO A 119 8.43 -7.02 3.89
C PRO A 119 7.95 -6.49 5.25
N TYR A 120 6.90 -5.67 5.24
CA TYR A 120 6.28 -5.12 6.44
C TYR A 120 5.44 -6.17 7.19
N GLU A 121 4.72 -7.05 6.49
CA GLU A 121 3.98 -8.17 7.10
C GLU A 121 4.92 -9.16 7.78
N LEU A 122 6.08 -9.45 7.17
CA LEU A 122 7.12 -10.27 7.82
C LEU A 122 7.62 -9.61 9.12
N PHE A 123 7.91 -8.31 9.05
CA PHE A 123 8.33 -7.54 10.22
C PHE A 123 7.25 -7.52 11.33
N GLN A 124 5.98 -7.30 10.97
CA GLN A 124 4.86 -7.32 11.93
C GLN A 124 4.59 -8.70 12.51
N SER A 125 4.74 -9.77 11.72
CA SER A 125 4.53 -11.15 12.15
C SER A 125 5.60 -11.64 13.14
N GLY A 126 6.66 -10.85 13.38
CA GLY A 126 7.78 -11.25 14.23
C GLY A 126 8.67 -12.32 13.59
N VAL A 127 8.47 -12.62 12.31
CA VAL A 127 9.31 -13.53 11.53
C VAL A 127 10.51 -12.71 11.05
N SER A 128 11.63 -12.82 11.76
CA SER A 128 12.90 -12.21 11.35
C SER A 128 13.19 -12.56 9.90
N LEU A 129 13.54 -11.56 9.07
CA LEU A 129 13.92 -11.67 7.65
C LEU A 129 15.11 -12.64 7.39
N MET A 130 15.65 -13.29 8.41
CA MET A 130 16.75 -14.24 8.31
C MET A 130 16.36 -15.63 7.80
N GLU A 131 15.08 -15.99 7.68
CA GLU A 131 14.72 -17.41 7.46
C GLU A 131 14.12 -17.79 6.09
N ARG A 132 14.30 -16.99 5.02
CA ARG A 132 13.93 -17.45 3.66
C ARG A 132 14.91 -17.22 2.52
N ASN A 133 16.11 -16.66 2.77
CA ASN A 133 17.15 -16.58 1.73
C ASN A 133 18.20 -17.69 1.82
N ALA A 134 17.81 -18.90 2.24
CA ALA A 134 18.66 -20.06 1.98
C ALA A 134 18.62 -20.35 0.48
N PRO A 135 19.72 -20.22 -0.28
CA PRO A 135 19.78 -20.79 -1.61
C PRO A 135 19.55 -22.30 -1.45
N ARG A 136 18.50 -22.84 -2.05
CA ARG A 136 18.39 -24.29 -2.23
C ARG A 136 19.45 -24.69 -3.24
N ILE A 137 20.68 -24.87 -2.73
CA ILE A 137 21.75 -25.56 -3.43
C ILE A 137 21.35 -27.03 -3.48
N PHE A 138 21.07 -27.51 -4.69
CA PHE A 138 21.48 -28.83 -5.13
C PHE A 138 22.41 -28.63 -6.32
#